data_AF-A0A505DNU5-F1
#
_entry.id   AF-A0A505DNU5-F1
#
_cell.length_a   1.000
_cell.length_b   1.000
_cell.length_c   1.000
_cell.angle_alpha   90.00
_cell.angle_beta   90.00
_cell.angle_gamma   90.00
#
_symmetry.space_group_name_H-M   'P 1'
#
loop_
_entity.id
_entity.type
_entity.pdbx_description
1 polymer ?
#
loop_
_entity_poly.entity_id
_entity_poly.type
_entity_poly.pdbx_seq_one_letter_code
_entity_poly.pdbx_strand_id
1 'polypeptide(L)' 'MSTGQHPGARVGGRIEQAVATVPLGRAARPEEIADWVWTLCRGYCMTGETLVVSGGLTVR' A
#
# COMPACT_ATOMS: atom_id res chain seq x y z
N MET A 1 0.99 -12.77 -17.84
CA MET A 1 0.74 -12.45 -16.41
C MET A 1 0.59 -10.94 -16.31
N SER A 2 -0.64 -10.47 -16.09
CA SER A 2 -0.97 -9.05 -16.11
C SER A 2 -0.43 -8.38 -14.85
N THR A 3 0.46 -7.40 -15.00
CA THR A 3 0.90 -6.48 -13.94
C THR A 3 -0.35 -5.92 -13.25
N GLY A 4 -0.52 -6.17 -11.95
CA GLY A 4 -1.68 -5.75 -11.15
C GLY A 4 -1.80 -4.23 -11.00
N GLN A 5 -2.04 -3.49 -12.08
CA GLN A 5 -2.21 -2.04 -12.05
C GLN A 5 -3.52 -1.69 -12.77
N HIS A 6 -4.54 -1.34 -11.99
CA HIS A 6 -5.84 -0.93 -12.52
C HIS A 6 -5.68 0.31 -13.42
N PRO A 7 -6.33 0.36 -14.60
CA PRO A 7 -6.20 1.44 -15.58
C PRO A 7 -6.38 2.85 -14.99
N GLY A 8 -7.29 2.99 -14.02
CA GLY A 8 -7.58 4.28 -13.38
C GLY A 8 -6.42 4.88 -12.57
N ALA A 9 -5.44 4.08 -12.13
CA ALA A 9 -4.29 4.58 -11.37
C ALA A 9 -3.30 5.36 -12.25
N ARG A 10 -3.26 5.10 -13.57
CA ARG A 10 -2.39 5.81 -14.52
C ARG A 10 -3.05 7.05 -15.14
N VAL A 11 -4.37 7.19 -15.00
CA VAL A 11 -5.11 8.33 -15.55
C VAL A 11 -4.79 9.58 -14.71
N GLY A 12 -3.80 10.34 -15.16
CA GLY A 12 -3.52 11.70 -14.67
C GLY A 12 -2.24 11.91 -13.86
N GLY A 13 -1.26 10.98 -13.88
CA GLY A 13 0.04 11.21 -13.21
C GLY A 13 0.00 11.22 -11.67
N ARG A 14 -1.16 10.85 -11.10
CA ARG A 14 -1.46 11.03 -9.67
C ARG A 14 -0.65 10.10 -8.77
N ILE A 15 -0.30 8.92 -9.27
CA ILE A 15 0.55 7.97 -8.55
C ILE A 15 1.99 8.48 -8.51
N GLU A 16 2.52 8.95 -9.64
CA GLU A 16 3.89 9.48 -9.70
C GLU A 16 4.08 10.68 -8.77
N GLN A 17 3.11 11.60 -8.74
CA GLN A 17 3.10 12.73 -7.81
C GLN A 17 3.01 12.29 -6.35
N ALA A 18 2.18 11.30 -6.04
CA ALA A 18 2.06 10.78 -4.68
C ALA A 18 3.37 10.13 -4.20
N VAL A 19 4.03 9.35 -5.07
CA VAL A 19 5.29 8.67 -4.77
C VAL A 19 6.39 9.63 -4.32
N ALA A 20 6.47 10.82 -4.92
CA ALA A 20 7.46 11.83 -4.54
C ALA A 20 7.35 12.28 -3.06
N THR A 21 6.18 12.08 -2.43
CA THR A 21 5.94 12.44 -1.03
C THR A 21 6.12 11.27 -0.06
N VAL A 22 6.27 10.04 -0.56
CA VAL A 22 6.43 8.81 0.23
C VAL A 22 7.90 8.67 0.63
N PRO A 23 8.25 8.55 1.93
CA PRO A 23 9.64 8.34 2.35
C PRO A 23 10.32 7.11 1.72
N LEU A 24 9.58 6.02 1.53
CA LEU A 24 10.07 4.82 0.85
C LEU A 24 10.35 5.04 -0.66
N GLY A 25 9.93 6.17 -1.24
CA GLY A 25 10.21 6.55 -2.63
C GLY A 25 9.51 5.70 -3.69
N ARG A 26 8.50 4.90 -3.30
CA ARG A 26 7.71 4.08 -4.22
C ARG A 26 6.31 3.81 -3.69
N ALA A 27 5.41 3.45 -4.60
CA ALA A 27 4.13 2.86 -4.24
C ALA A 27 4.31 1.40 -3.79
N ALA A 28 3.45 0.96 -2.87
CA ALA A 28 3.30 -0.46 -2.57
C ALA A 28 2.67 -1.17 -3.77
N ARG A 29 3.10 -2.40 -4.02
CA ARG A 29 2.46 -3.30 -4.98
C ARG A 29 1.25 -3.98 -4.33
N PRO A 30 0.20 -4.35 -5.10
CA PRO A 30 -0.96 -5.04 -4.54
C PRO A 30 -0.61 -6.31 -3.77
N GLU A 31 0.39 -7.05 -4.23
CA GLU A 31 0.83 -8.31 -3.60
C GLU A 31 1.37 -8.06 -2.19
N GLU A 32 2.10 -6.96 -1.99
CA GLU A 32 2.61 -6.58 -0.66
C GLU A 32 1.46 -6.26 0.31
N ILE A 33 0.38 -5.66 -0.19
CA ILE A 33 -0.82 -5.40 0.63
C ILE A 33 -1.56 -6.70 0.94
N ALA A 34 -1.67 -7.61 -0.02
CA ALA A 34 -2.29 -8.92 0.18
C ALA A 34 -1.54 -9.75 1.25
N ASP A 35 -0.21 -9.70 1.26
CA ASP A 35 0.61 -10.38 2.27
C ASP A 35 0.33 -9.85 3.69
N TRP A 36 0.16 -8.52 3.84
CA TRP A 36 -0.23 -7.93 5.12
C TRP A 36 -1.64 -8.34 5.55
N VAL A 37 -2.60 -8.32 4.63
CA VAL A 37 -3.97 -8.79 4.91
C VAL A 37 -3.95 -10.25 5.38
N TRP A 38 -3.22 -11.12 4.68
CA TRP A 38 -3.10 -12.53 5.04
C TRP A 38 -2.44 -12.73 6.41
N THR A 39 -1.44 -11.91 6.72
CA THR A 39 -0.77 -11.92 8.03
C THR A 39 -1.74 -11.55 9.15
N LEU A 40 -2.56 -10.52 8.95
CA LEU A 40 -3.55 -10.08 9.94
C LEU A 40 -4.63 -11.13 10.18
N CYS A 41 -5.05 -11.88 9.17
CA CYS A 41 -6.00 -12.99 9.35
C CYS A 41 -5.48 -14.10 10.29
N ARG A 42 -4.16 -14.17 10.53
CA ARG A 42 -3.55 -15.13 11.47
C ARG A 42 -3.17 -14.51 12.82
N GLY A 43 -3.46 -13.22 13.03
CA GLY A 43 -3.21 -12.52 14.29
C GLY A 43 -4.33 -12.75 15.29
N TYR A 44 -4.23 -13.76 16.14
CA TYR A 44 -5.31 -14.16 17.06
C TYR A 44 -5.67 -13.15 18.15
N CYS A 45 -4.81 -12.16 18.43
CA CYS A 45 -5.02 -11.14 19.47
C CYS A 45 -5.18 -9.71 18.90
N MET A 46 -5.39 -9.55 17.59
CA MET A 46 -5.55 -8.22 16.97
C MET A 46 -7.01 -7.99 16.60
N THR A 47 -7.65 -7.03 17.24
CA THR A 47 -9.02 -6.58 16.95
C THR A 47 -9.19 -5.11 17.30
N GLY A 48 -9.97 -4.37 16.52
CA GLY A 48 -10.20 -2.93 16.72
C GLY A 48 -9.04 -2.01 16.29
N GLU A 49 -7.92 -2.58 15.87
CA GLU A 49 -6.71 -1.83 15.50
C GLU A 49 -6.67 -1.45 14.01
N THR A 50 -5.92 -0.39 13.68
CA THR A 50 -5.67 0.04 12.29
C THR A 50 -4.20 -0.16 11.92
N LEU A 51 -3.92 -0.96 10.89
CA LEU A 51 -2.58 -1.09 10.30
C LEU A 51 -2.43 -0.11 9.12
N VAL A 52 -1.43 0.78 9.21
CA VAL A 52 -1.12 1.75 8.16
C VAL A 52 0.09 1.29 7.36
N VAL A 53 -0.12 0.81 6.12
CA VAL A 53 0.95 0.40 5.19
C VAL A 53 1.17 1.49 4.15
N SER A 54 1.89 2.55 4.55
CA SER A 54 1.99 3.79 3.74
C SER A 54 3.40 4.15 3.26
N GLY A 55 4.40 3.30 3.50
CA GLY A 55 5.79 3.59 3.14
C GLY A 55 6.37 4.79 3.89
N GLY A 56 5.82 5.10 5.08
CA GLY A 56 6.25 6.21 5.93
C GLY A 56 5.44 7.50 5.79
N LEU A 57 4.41 7.57 4.93
CA LEU A 57 3.65 8.82 4.72
C LEU A 57 3.03 9.41 5.98
N THR A 58 2.68 8.56 6.95
CA THR A 58 1.94 8.95 8.17
C THR A 58 2.86 9.33 9.32
N VAL A 59 4.15 9.01 9.23
CA VAL A 59 5.14 9.27 10.28
C VAL A 59 6.23 10.13 9.65
N ARG A 60 6.21 11.43 9.94
CA ARG A 60 7.20 12.39 9.45
C ARG A 60 8.15 12.80 10.57
#